data_AF-A0A6A0HDE8-F1
#
_entry.id   AF-A0A6A0HDE8-F1
#
_cell.length_a   1.000
_cell.length_b   1.000
_cell.length_c   1.000
_cell.angle_alpha   90.00
_cell.angle_beta   90.00
_cell.angle_gamma   90.00
#
_symmetry.space_group_name_H-M   'P 1'
#
loop_
_entity.id
_entity.type
_entity.pdbx_description
1 polymer ?
#
loop_
_entity_poly.entity_id
_entity_poly.type
_entity_poly.pdbx_seq_one_letter_code
_entity_poly.pdbx_strand_id
1 'polypeptide(L)'
;MIDYIRQHVIVPPSTEPYNLHYGINHDPSDGQAKVVDELLNRKVVFVNRKDIGKIFNVQDSSNTGESLDLNNAICFPLYSFLLALGKTTVDYFSLDVESSEYKVLQSIPWDKVDIKTLSVEYNIIPEGKPALIDFMTSKGYIHYMELNRPYTHDLIFVKQEVLDHTRVSYRDLPILNSNNTYMWIKRTNFDS
;
A
#
# COMPACT_ATOMS: atom_id res chain seq x y z
N MET A 1 -16.27 10.68 -16.79
CA MET A 1 -16.66 9.53 -15.95
C MET A 1 -16.91 9.95 -14.50
N ILE A 2 -15.93 10.54 -13.79
CA ILE A 2 -16.13 10.97 -12.39
C ILE A 2 -17.26 12.01 -12.24
N ASP A 3 -17.31 13.02 -13.11
CA ASP A 3 -18.39 14.02 -13.07
C ASP A 3 -19.76 13.41 -13.39
N TYR A 4 -19.80 12.41 -14.27
CA TYR A 4 -21.02 11.65 -14.56
C TYR A 4 -21.49 10.91 -13.31
N ILE A 5 -20.60 10.19 -12.61
CA ILE A 5 -20.90 9.50 -11.34
C ILE A 5 -21.44 10.48 -10.30
N ARG A 6 -20.78 11.64 -10.13
CA ARG A 6 -21.19 12.65 -9.14
C ARG A 6 -22.55 13.27 -9.45
N GLN A 7 -22.84 13.54 -10.73
CA GLN A 7 -24.06 14.24 -11.13
C GLN A 7 -25.27 13.31 -11.31
N HIS A 8 -25.04 12.03 -11.64
CA HIS A 8 -26.11 11.13 -12.09
C HIS A 8 -26.24 9.83 -11.27
N VAL A 9 -25.25 9.49 -10.43
CA VAL A 9 -25.24 8.19 -9.71
C VAL A 9 -25.27 8.38 -8.19
N ILE A 10 -24.53 9.35 -7.66
CA ILE A 10 -24.49 9.60 -6.21
C ILE A 10 -25.66 10.53 -5.82
N VAL A 11 -26.49 10.07 -4.89
CA VAL A 11 -27.49 10.87 -4.20
C VAL A 11 -27.05 11.14 -2.75
N PRO A 12 -27.54 12.23 -2.10
CA PRO A 12 -27.26 12.49 -0.70
C PRO A 12 -27.64 11.29 0.19
N PRO A 13 -26.91 11.05 1.29
CA PRO A 13 -27.29 10.01 2.24
C PRO A 13 -28.70 10.24 2.77
N SER A 14 -29.39 9.14 3.10
CA SER A 14 -30.72 9.20 3.70
C SER A 14 -30.69 10.05 4.97
N THR A 15 -31.72 10.89 5.16
CA THR A 15 -31.94 11.63 6.41
C THR A 15 -32.58 10.77 7.49
N GLU A 16 -33.10 9.60 7.12
CA GLU A 16 -33.66 8.63 8.05
C GLU A 16 -32.55 7.81 8.74
N PRO A 17 -32.76 7.38 10.00
CA PRO A 17 -31.81 6.52 10.69
C PRO A 17 -31.49 5.25 9.89
N TYR A 18 -30.23 4.82 9.91
CA TYR A 18 -29.84 3.54 9.32
C TYR A 18 -30.63 2.41 10.00
N ASN A 19 -31.46 1.71 9.23
CA ASN A 19 -32.11 0.49 9.70
C ASN A 19 -31.04 -0.61 9.81
N LEU A 20 -30.43 -0.76 10.99
CA LEU A 20 -29.45 -1.81 11.26
C LEU A 20 -30.09 -3.22 11.38
N HIS A 21 -31.41 -3.32 11.25
CA HIS A 21 -32.16 -4.57 11.26
C HIS A 21 -32.44 -5.07 9.85
N TYR A 22 -31.39 -5.51 9.16
CA TYR A 22 -31.56 -6.25 7.92
C TYR A 22 -31.54 -7.77 8.20
N GLY A 23 -32.32 -8.54 7.43
CA GLY A 23 -32.24 -10.00 7.46
C GLY A 23 -30.88 -10.49 6.96
N ILE A 24 -30.49 -11.70 7.35
CA ILE A 24 -29.16 -12.32 7.09
C ILE A 24 -28.76 -12.31 5.59
N ASN A 25 -29.72 -12.13 4.67
CA ASN A 25 -29.49 -12.14 3.21
C ASN A 25 -29.56 -10.75 2.54
N HIS A 26 -29.55 -9.65 3.29
CA HIS A 26 -29.52 -8.31 2.69
C HIS A 26 -28.08 -7.89 2.42
N ASP A 27 -27.77 -7.58 1.16
CA ASP A 27 -26.52 -6.92 0.80
C ASP A 27 -26.68 -5.41 1.06
N PRO A 28 -26.00 -4.84 2.07
CA PRO A 28 -26.06 -3.41 2.35
C PRO A 28 -25.44 -2.55 1.22
N SER A 29 -24.83 -3.19 0.22
CA SER A 29 -24.29 -2.56 -0.99
C SER A 29 -25.32 -2.36 -2.10
N ASP A 30 -26.57 -2.82 -1.93
CA ASP A 30 -27.65 -2.62 -2.90
C ASP A 30 -28.03 -1.13 -2.99
N GLY A 31 -27.49 -0.43 -4.00
CA GLY A 31 -27.74 0.99 -4.25
C GLY A 31 -26.70 1.64 -5.16
N GLN A 32 -26.46 2.95 -4.94
CA GLN A 32 -25.51 3.73 -5.74
C GLN A 32 -24.09 3.17 -5.75
N ALA A 33 -23.67 2.46 -4.70
CA ALA A 33 -22.35 1.83 -4.60
C ALA A 33 -22.14 0.76 -5.69
N LYS A 34 -23.17 -0.05 -5.96
CA LYS A 34 -23.13 -1.09 -7.01
C LYS A 34 -23.04 -0.51 -8.42
N VAL A 35 -23.78 0.55 -8.71
CA VAL A 35 -23.72 1.24 -10.01
C VAL A 35 -22.36 1.92 -10.19
N VAL A 36 -21.80 2.51 -9.13
CA VAL A 36 -20.44 3.07 -9.16
C VAL A 36 -19.40 1.97 -9.39
N ASP A 37 -19.55 0.80 -8.76
CA ASP A 37 -18.67 -0.34 -8.98
C ASP A 37 -18.69 -0.81 -10.44
N GLU A 38 -19.89 -1.03 -11.01
CA GLU A 38 -20.08 -1.43 -12.40
C GLU A 38 -19.48 -0.43 -13.39
N LEU A 39 -19.65 0.88 -13.13
CA LEU A 39 -19.10 1.94 -13.98
C LEU A 39 -17.58 2.05 -13.92
N LEU A 40 -16.99 1.83 -12.74
CA LEU A 40 -15.55 1.91 -12.57
C LEU A 40 -14.85 0.64 -13.05
N ASN A 41 -15.53 -0.51 -12.97
CA ASN A 41 -15.07 -1.84 -13.40
C ASN A 41 -13.61 -2.13 -12.99
N ARG A 42 -13.22 -1.72 -11.77
CA ARG A 42 -11.87 -1.89 -11.22
C ARG A 42 -11.81 -3.10 -10.30
N LYS A 43 -12.06 -4.27 -10.88
CA LYS A 43 -11.96 -5.54 -10.16
C LYS A 43 -10.53 -6.04 -10.25
N VAL A 44 -9.89 -6.16 -9.09
CA VAL A 44 -8.61 -6.85 -8.95
C VAL A 44 -8.91 -8.24 -8.41
N VAL A 45 -8.33 -9.25 -9.04
CA VAL A 45 -8.45 -10.63 -8.59
C VAL A 45 -7.35 -10.88 -7.57
N PHE A 46 -7.72 -11.43 -6.43
CA PHE A 46 -6.82 -11.90 -5.39
C PHE A 46 -6.84 -13.42 -5.36
N VAL A 47 -5.68 -14.02 -5.14
CA VAL A 47 -5.57 -15.43 -4.81
C VAL A 47 -5.35 -15.56 -3.32
N ASN A 48 -6.20 -16.37 -2.69
CA ASN A 48 -6.09 -16.72 -1.29
C ASN A 48 -5.48 -18.13 -1.18
N ARG A 49 -4.44 -18.26 -0.36
CA ARG A 49 -3.86 -19.53 0.07
C ARG A 49 -3.87 -19.55 1.60
N LYS A 50 -3.74 -20.74 2.20
CA LYS A 50 -3.82 -20.93 3.66
C LYS A 50 -3.05 -19.88 4.48
N ASP A 51 -1.90 -19.44 4.00
CA ASP A 51 -1.01 -18.54 4.73
C ASP A 51 -0.67 -17.23 3.98
N ILE A 52 -1.16 -17.00 2.74
CA ILE A 52 -0.78 -15.83 1.92
C ILE A 52 -1.96 -15.41 1.02
N GLY A 53 -2.26 -14.11 0.99
CA GLY A 53 -3.21 -13.49 0.06
C GLY A 53 -2.52 -12.48 -0.84
N LYS A 54 -2.47 -12.70 -2.16
CA LYS A 54 -1.80 -11.78 -3.10
C LYS A 54 -2.65 -11.43 -4.30
N ILE A 55 -2.29 -10.37 -5.02
CA ILE A 55 -2.89 -10.06 -6.31
C ILE A 55 -2.59 -11.20 -7.29
N PHE A 56 -3.63 -11.74 -7.91
CA PHE A 56 -3.51 -12.83 -8.86
C PHE A 56 -2.83 -12.36 -10.16
N ASN A 57 -1.80 -13.07 -10.57
CA ASN A 57 -1.16 -12.91 -11.86
C ASN A 57 -1.30 -14.22 -12.66
N VAL A 58 -1.75 -14.11 -13.91
CA VAL A 58 -1.96 -15.27 -14.81
C VAL A 58 -0.66 -16.06 -15.02
N GLN A 59 0.50 -15.42 -14.90
CA GLN A 59 1.79 -16.13 -15.02
C GLN A 59 2.11 -17.01 -13.81
N ASP A 60 1.48 -16.77 -12.66
CA ASP A 60 1.66 -17.54 -11.43
C ASP A 60 0.90 -18.88 -11.45
N SER A 61 0.01 -19.10 -12.42
CA SER A 61 -0.85 -20.29 -12.49
C SER A 61 -0.18 -21.50 -13.15
N SER A 62 1.13 -21.46 -13.40
CA SER A 62 1.75 -22.36 -14.38
C SER A 62 1.99 -23.81 -13.93
N ASN A 63 1.86 -24.21 -12.64
CA ASN A 63 2.31 -25.57 -12.26
C ASN A 63 1.62 -26.31 -11.10
N THR A 64 0.56 -25.80 -10.48
CA THR A 64 -0.05 -26.48 -9.33
C THR A 64 -1.47 -26.91 -9.69
N GLY A 65 -1.73 -28.21 -9.85
CA GLY A 65 -3.08 -28.77 -10.02
C GLY A 65 -4.01 -28.57 -8.80
N GLU A 66 -3.75 -27.56 -7.98
CA GLU A 66 -4.58 -27.09 -6.88
C GLU A 66 -5.64 -26.11 -7.40
N SER A 67 -6.87 -26.25 -6.90
CA SER A 67 -7.89 -25.21 -7.11
C SER A 67 -7.48 -23.93 -6.39
N LEU A 68 -7.34 -22.83 -7.12
CA LEU A 68 -7.08 -21.52 -6.53
C LEU A 68 -8.38 -20.96 -5.93
N ASP A 69 -8.33 -20.49 -4.69
CA ASP A 69 -9.38 -19.67 -4.10
C ASP A 69 -9.21 -18.23 -4.63
N LEU A 70 -10.00 -17.88 -5.63
CA LEU A 70 -9.93 -16.58 -6.30
C LEU A 70 -11.09 -15.70 -5.84
N ASN A 71 -10.75 -14.50 -5.36
CA ASN A 71 -11.70 -13.52 -4.87
C ASN A 71 -11.53 -12.21 -5.63
N ASN A 72 -12.63 -11.58 -6.03
CA ASN A 72 -12.60 -10.24 -6.62
C ASN A 72 -12.70 -9.20 -5.52
N ALA A 73 -11.85 -8.18 -5.55
CA ALA A 73 -12.01 -6.99 -4.72
C ALA A 73 -11.95 -5.72 -5.56
N ILE A 74 -12.64 -4.70 -5.07
CA ILE A 74 -12.65 -3.37 -5.66
C ILE A 74 -11.44 -2.62 -5.13
N CYS A 75 -10.59 -2.11 -6.02
CA CYS A 75 -9.38 -1.38 -5.62
C CYS A 75 -9.36 0.03 -6.23
N PHE A 76 -9.01 1.01 -5.39
CA PHE A 76 -8.79 2.38 -5.80
C PHE A 76 -7.36 2.82 -5.47
N PRO A 77 -6.77 3.74 -6.26
CA PRO A 77 -5.50 4.35 -5.91
C PRO A 77 -5.59 5.03 -4.53
N LEU A 78 -4.50 4.97 -3.75
CA LEU A 78 -4.39 5.63 -2.45
C LEU A 78 -4.83 7.11 -2.50
N TYR A 79 -4.44 7.82 -3.55
CA TYR A 79 -4.80 9.23 -3.74
C TYR A 79 -6.30 9.48 -3.76
N SER A 80 -7.10 8.55 -4.30
CA SER A 80 -8.57 8.67 -4.30
C SER A 80 -9.13 8.63 -2.88
N PHE A 81 -8.62 7.75 -2.02
CA PHE A 81 -9.04 7.67 -0.62
C PHE A 81 -8.63 8.93 0.15
N LEU A 82 -7.41 9.42 -0.07
CA LEU A 82 -6.92 10.64 0.57
C LEU A 82 -7.79 11.86 0.19
N LEU A 83 -8.12 12.01 -1.10
CA LEU A 83 -9.04 13.07 -1.55
C LEU A 83 -10.42 12.96 -0.92
N ALA A 84 -10.98 11.76 -0.80
CA ALA A 84 -12.27 11.54 -0.16
C ALA A 84 -12.26 11.93 1.34
N LEU A 85 -11.12 11.76 2.01
CA LEU A 85 -10.90 12.18 3.39
C LEU A 85 -10.55 13.68 3.53
N GLY A 86 -10.41 14.42 2.43
CA GLY A 86 -9.93 15.80 2.45
C GLY A 86 -8.50 15.91 2.96
N LYS A 87 -7.67 14.90 2.72
CA LYS A 87 -6.27 14.82 3.14
C LYS A 87 -5.36 14.68 1.92
N THR A 88 -4.16 15.23 2.03
CA THR A 88 -3.07 15.02 1.07
C THR A 88 -1.75 14.70 1.76
N THR A 89 -1.69 14.89 3.09
CA THR A 89 -0.53 14.58 3.92
C THR A 89 -0.79 13.32 4.75
N VAL A 90 0.21 12.46 4.82
CA VAL A 90 0.21 11.22 5.60
C VAL A 90 1.49 11.18 6.43
N ASP A 91 1.38 11.15 7.75
CA ASP A 91 2.56 11.14 8.62
C ASP A 91 3.32 9.81 8.56
N TYR A 92 2.57 8.70 8.51
CA TYR A 92 3.12 7.35 8.46
C TYR A 92 2.30 6.45 7.52
N PHE A 93 2.98 5.78 6.61
CA PHE A 93 2.38 4.84 5.66
C PHE A 93 3.10 3.48 5.71
N SER A 94 2.41 2.46 6.22
CA SER A 94 2.88 1.08 6.20
C SER A 94 2.38 0.39 4.93
N LEU A 95 3.28 -0.18 4.14
CA LEU A 95 2.96 -0.83 2.87
C LEU A 95 3.46 -2.27 2.86
N ASP A 96 2.50 -3.18 2.93
CA ASP A 96 2.67 -4.64 2.92
C ASP A 96 1.45 -5.21 2.17
N VAL A 97 1.66 -5.59 0.92
CA VAL A 97 0.59 -6.01 -0.02
C VAL A 97 1.02 -7.24 -0.83
N GLU A 98 1.93 -8.02 -0.27
CA GLU A 98 2.37 -9.32 -0.77
C GLU A 98 2.84 -9.25 -2.24
N SER A 99 4.09 -8.75 -2.43
CA SER A 99 4.83 -8.65 -3.69
C SER A 99 4.44 -7.50 -4.63
N SER A 100 3.49 -6.65 -4.24
CA SER A 100 2.98 -5.57 -5.11
C SER A 100 3.41 -4.16 -4.68
N GLU A 101 4.28 -4.06 -3.68
CA GLU A 101 4.70 -2.81 -3.03
C GLU A 101 5.29 -1.83 -4.05
N TYR A 102 6.22 -2.30 -4.89
CA TYR A 102 6.87 -1.47 -5.90
C TYR A 102 5.86 -0.84 -6.87
N LYS A 103 4.89 -1.63 -7.35
CA LYS A 103 3.83 -1.16 -8.26
C LYS A 103 2.86 -0.19 -7.58
N VAL A 104 2.55 -0.42 -6.30
CA VAL A 104 1.73 0.52 -5.51
C VAL A 104 2.45 1.86 -5.41
N LEU A 105 3.74 1.86 -5.08
CA LEU A 105 4.55 3.09 -4.98
C LEU A 105 4.65 3.83 -6.32
N GLN A 106 4.75 3.12 -7.44
CA GLN A 106 4.71 3.73 -8.79
C GLN A 106 3.38 4.41 -9.11
N SER A 107 2.27 3.95 -8.52
CA SER A 107 0.94 4.52 -8.75
C SER A 107 0.67 5.80 -7.96
N ILE A 108 1.49 6.12 -6.95
CA ILE A 108 1.32 7.30 -6.11
C ILE A 108 1.69 8.56 -6.92
N PRO A 109 0.79 9.57 -7.00
CA PRO A 109 1.12 10.86 -7.57
C PRO A 109 1.91 11.68 -6.54
N TRP A 110 3.23 11.47 -6.49
CA TRP A 110 4.15 12.07 -5.51
C TRP A 110 4.19 13.60 -5.53
N ASP A 111 3.69 14.23 -6.61
CA ASP A 111 3.48 15.68 -6.72
C ASP A 111 2.23 16.18 -5.98
N LYS A 112 1.30 15.28 -5.63
CA LYS A 112 -0.01 15.59 -5.02
C LYS A 112 -0.18 15.00 -3.62
N VAL A 113 0.69 14.09 -3.23
CA VAL A 113 0.63 13.37 -1.96
C VAL A 113 1.94 13.54 -1.21
N ASP A 114 1.81 13.91 0.06
CA ASP A 114 2.92 14.21 0.94
C ASP A 114 2.99 13.18 2.08
N ILE A 115 3.76 12.12 1.88
CA ILE A 115 3.97 11.08 2.90
C ILE A 115 5.27 11.37 3.65
N LYS A 116 5.24 11.53 4.97
CA LYS A 116 6.44 11.90 5.76
C LYS A 116 7.36 10.71 6.01
N THR A 117 6.78 9.57 6.36
CA THR A 117 7.50 8.33 6.70
C THR A 117 6.81 7.13 6.09
N LEU A 118 7.58 6.19 5.55
CA LEU A 118 7.10 4.92 5.02
C LEU A 118 7.82 3.74 5.68
N SER A 119 7.07 2.66 5.93
CA SER A 119 7.60 1.31 6.11
C SER A 119 7.15 0.49 4.91
N VAL A 120 8.08 -0.09 4.17
CA VAL A 120 7.76 -0.84 2.95
C VAL A 120 8.36 -2.23 3.04
N GLU A 121 7.53 -3.26 2.96
CA GLU A 121 8.01 -4.64 2.88
C GLU A 121 8.78 -4.86 1.56
N TYR A 122 9.93 -5.53 1.61
CA TYR A 122 10.77 -5.79 0.43
C TYR A 122 11.03 -7.28 0.17
N ASN A 123 10.56 -8.19 1.02
CA ASN A 123 11.00 -9.59 1.00
C ASN A 123 10.72 -10.29 -0.34
N ILE A 124 9.54 -10.05 -0.90
CA ILE A 124 9.01 -10.81 -2.05
C ILE A 124 8.68 -9.91 -3.25
N ILE A 125 9.21 -8.69 -3.31
CA ILE A 125 9.06 -7.84 -4.49
C ILE A 125 9.89 -8.37 -5.67
N PRO A 126 9.30 -8.56 -6.86
CA PRO A 126 10.03 -9.03 -8.05
C PRO A 126 11.18 -8.11 -8.47
N GLU A 127 11.03 -6.80 -8.26
CA GLU A 127 12.02 -5.78 -8.63
C GLU A 127 13.24 -5.78 -7.70
N GLY A 128 13.10 -6.34 -6.50
CA GLY A 128 14.16 -6.47 -5.52
C GLY A 128 14.43 -5.19 -4.71
N LYS A 129 15.10 -5.40 -3.57
CA LYS A 129 15.45 -4.36 -2.59
C LYS A 129 16.19 -3.14 -3.20
N PRO A 130 17.20 -3.30 -4.08
CA PRO A 130 17.90 -2.15 -4.66
C PRO A 130 16.98 -1.24 -5.47
N ALA A 131 16.13 -1.81 -6.33
CA ALA A 131 15.20 -1.04 -7.15
C ALA A 131 14.21 -0.23 -6.28
N LEU A 132 13.74 -0.82 -5.18
CA LEU A 132 12.89 -0.12 -4.22
C LEU A 132 13.61 1.08 -3.57
N ILE A 133 14.86 0.90 -3.14
CA ILE A 133 15.68 1.97 -2.55
C ILE A 133 15.91 3.08 -3.57
N ASP A 134 16.31 2.73 -4.80
CA ASP A 134 16.56 3.69 -5.88
C ASP A 134 15.30 4.49 -6.22
N PHE A 135 14.15 3.80 -6.33
CA PHE A 135 12.88 4.46 -6.58
C PHE A 135 12.54 5.46 -5.48
N MET A 136 12.61 5.07 -4.21
CA MET A 136 12.29 5.96 -3.09
C MET A 136 13.27 7.12 -2.98
N THR A 137 14.56 6.87 -3.23
CA THR A 137 15.61 7.91 -3.28
C THR A 137 15.31 8.91 -4.41
N SER A 138 14.87 8.45 -5.57
CA SER A 138 14.45 9.32 -6.69
C SER A 138 13.24 10.21 -6.36
N LYS A 139 12.45 9.85 -5.33
CA LYS A 139 11.35 10.67 -4.81
C LYS A 139 11.77 11.58 -3.64
N GLY A 140 13.07 11.64 -3.35
CA GLY A 140 13.64 12.49 -2.30
C GLY A 140 13.55 11.90 -0.90
N TYR A 141 13.29 10.58 -0.78
CA TYR A 141 13.31 9.91 0.50
C TYR A 141 14.70 9.43 0.89
N ILE A 142 14.90 9.41 2.19
CA ILE A 142 16.09 8.96 2.86
C ILE A 142 15.83 7.54 3.34
N HIS A 143 16.61 6.56 2.88
CA HIS A 143 16.57 5.20 3.42
C HIS A 143 17.11 5.21 4.85
N TYR A 144 16.23 5.27 5.84
CA TYR A 144 16.59 5.60 7.21
C TYR A 144 17.06 4.38 8.00
N MET A 145 16.37 3.25 7.87
CA MET A 145 16.59 2.05 8.69
C MET A 145 16.06 0.80 7.97
N GLU A 146 16.58 -0.36 8.35
CA GLU A 146 16.02 -1.66 7.96
C GLU A 146 15.53 -2.45 9.18
N LEU A 147 14.36 -3.07 9.03
CA LEU A 147 13.86 -4.11 9.92
C LEU A 147 14.09 -5.46 9.24
N ASN A 148 14.96 -6.30 9.80
CA ASN A 148 15.26 -7.61 9.25
C ASN A 148 15.10 -8.66 10.36
N ARG A 149 13.85 -9.10 10.55
CA ARG A 149 13.45 -10.07 11.56
C ARG A 149 12.74 -11.25 10.89
N PRO A 150 12.57 -12.39 11.59
CA PRO A 150 11.70 -13.45 11.10
C PRO A 150 10.32 -12.86 10.79
N TYR A 151 9.88 -13.03 9.53
CA TYR A 151 8.59 -12.56 9.03
C TYR A 151 8.42 -11.02 8.97
N THR A 152 9.51 -10.24 9.03
CA THR A 152 9.44 -8.77 8.89
C THR A 152 10.67 -8.28 8.17
N HIS A 153 10.48 -7.75 6.96
CA HIS A 153 11.55 -7.29 6.09
C HIS A 153 11.15 -5.93 5.52
N ASP A 154 11.27 -4.90 6.35
CA ASP A 154 10.82 -3.55 6.01
C ASP A 154 12.02 -2.63 5.82
N LEU A 155 11.90 -1.77 4.81
CA LEU A 155 12.72 -0.58 4.69
C LEU A 155 11.95 0.62 5.21
N ILE A 156 12.60 1.40 6.08
CA ILE A 156 12.05 2.64 6.59
C ILE A 156 12.58 3.80 5.75
N PHE A 157 11.68 4.55 5.14
CA PHE A 157 11.99 5.72 4.33
C PHE A 157 11.42 6.98 4.98
N VAL A 158 12.21 8.05 5.04
CA VAL A 158 11.85 9.28 5.75
C VAL A 158 12.18 10.50 4.90
N LYS A 159 11.38 11.57 4.97
CA LYS A 159 11.75 12.86 4.36
C LYS A 159 12.78 13.61 5.21
N GLN A 160 13.66 14.38 4.56
CA GLN A 160 14.68 15.18 5.25
C GLN A 160 14.11 16.06 6.37
N GLU A 161 12.99 16.73 6.12
CA GLU A 161 12.32 17.63 7.08
C GLU A 161 11.90 16.95 8.40
N VAL A 162 11.63 15.64 8.39
CA VAL A 162 11.32 14.88 9.61
C VAL A 162 12.58 14.73 10.47
N LEU A 163 13.75 14.60 9.84
CA LEU A 163 15.03 14.42 10.50
C LEU A 163 15.63 15.73 10.99
N ASP A 164 15.34 16.86 10.35
CA ASP A 164 15.88 18.18 10.70
C ASP A 164 15.55 18.58 12.16
N HIS A 165 14.46 18.04 12.71
CA HIS A 165 14.04 18.24 14.09
C HIS A 165 14.61 17.19 15.07
N THR A 166 15.43 16.27 14.59
CA THR A 166 16.03 15.18 15.37
C THR A 166 17.53 15.37 15.54
N ARG A 167 18.10 14.90 16.65
CA ARG A 167 19.56 14.89 16.87
C ARG A 167 20.23 13.62 16.30
N VAL A 168 19.60 12.95 15.35
CA VAL A 168 20.06 11.63 14.87
C VAL A 168 21.20 11.81 13.86
N SER A 169 22.35 11.22 14.17
CA SER A 169 23.51 11.18 13.26
C SER A 169 23.25 10.21 12.11
N TYR A 170 23.27 10.71 10.87
CA TYR A 170 22.96 9.94 9.66
C TYR A 170 24.17 9.22 9.04
N ARG A 171 25.27 9.02 9.77
CA ARG A 171 26.50 8.42 9.22
C ARG A 171 26.39 6.92 8.92
N ASP A 172 25.62 6.22 9.76
CA ASP A 172 25.44 4.78 9.67
C ASP A 172 23.94 4.44 9.46
N LEU A 173 23.69 3.33 8.77
CA LEU A 173 22.38 2.73 8.59
C LEU A 173 22.13 1.71 9.71
N PRO A 174 21.18 1.95 10.63
CA PRO A 174 20.75 0.95 11.59
C PRO A 174 19.98 -0.17 10.91
N ILE A 175 20.29 -1.40 11.31
CA ILE A 175 19.55 -2.61 10.95
C ILE A 175 19.14 -3.31 12.24
N LEU A 176 17.84 -3.44 12.48
CA LEU A 176 17.33 -4.24 13.59
C LEU A 176 17.24 -5.70 13.12
N ASN A 177 18.12 -6.55 13.65
CA ASN A 177 18.21 -7.94 13.23
C ASN A 177 17.24 -8.88 13.97
N SER A 178 17.26 -10.16 13.59
CA SER A 178 16.43 -11.22 14.14
C SER A 178 16.57 -11.43 15.65
N ASN A 179 17.71 -11.05 16.24
CA ASN A 179 17.97 -11.15 17.68
C ASN A 179 17.54 -9.89 18.45
N ASN A 180 16.78 -8.97 17.82
CA ASN A 180 16.41 -7.66 18.37
C ASN A 180 17.62 -6.80 18.76
N THR A 181 18.73 -6.94 18.03
CA THR A 181 19.94 -6.15 18.24
C THR A 181 20.21 -5.26 17.03
N TYR A 182 20.76 -4.08 17.29
CA TYR A 182 21.14 -3.14 16.23
C TYR A 182 22.50 -3.52 15.66
N MET A 183 22.54 -3.67 14.34
CA MET A 183 23.76 -3.64 13.54
C MET A 183 23.84 -2.29 12.81
N TRP A 184 25.05 -1.82 12.56
CA TRP A 184 25.29 -0.52 11.92
C TRP A 184 26.16 -0.73 10.69
N ILE A 185 25.69 -0.29 9.53
CA ILE A 185 26.44 -0.35 8.28
C ILE A 185 26.75 1.06 7.81
N LYS A 186 27.98 1.32 7.36
CA LYS A 186 28.33 2.60 6.76
C LYS A 186 27.51 2.82 5.50
N ARG A 187 26.83 3.96 5.39
CA ARG A 187 25.99 4.29 4.22
C ARG A 187 26.76 4.33 2.90
N THR A 188 28.04 4.71 2.96
CA THR A 188 28.96 4.70 1.80
C THR A 188 29.11 3.33 1.14
N ASN A 189 28.75 2.24 1.82
CA ASN A 189 28.82 0.89 1.26
C ASN A 189 27.65 0.57 0.31
N PHE A 190 26.64 1.46 0.22
CA PHE A 190 25.49 1.32 -0.67
C PHE A 190 25.56 2.23 -1.90
N ASP A 191 26.51 3.17 -1.95
CA ASP A 191 26.71 4.12 -3.05
C ASP A 191 27.66 3.58 -4.14
N SER A 192 27.69 2.24 -4.36
CA SER A 192 28.59 1.55 -5.31
C SER A 192 27.93 1.21 -6.65
#